data_AF-A0A2A9NTJ6-F1
#
_entry.id   AF-A0A2A9NTJ6-F1
#
_cell.length_a   1.000
_cell.length_b   1.000
_cell.length_c   1.000
_cell.angle_alpha   90.00
_cell.angle_beta   90.00
_cell.angle_gamma   90.00
#
_symmetry.space_group_name_H-M   'P 1'
#
loop_
_entity.id
_entity.type
_entity.pdbx_description
1 polymer ?
#
loop_
_entity_poly.entity_id
_entity_poly.type
_entity_poly.pdbx_seq_one_letter_code
_entity_poly.pdbx_strand_id
1 'polypeptide(L)'
;MNTVKLHKILVVGGNGFIGSAVCKAALARGMQVTSISSSGRPYRTPRGHMPAWANKVEWQQGDALNPQTFAHIFPQVGGVVHTLGTLLESEGEEAGYKQSVKDGDLLGLVGHLLTTALGGGGARGNPLAKPTVGGELKKGSYEAMNRDAALRVCGAFMASSPETGCITEGFPRPFIYISAEDIFRPFIPARYIETKREAEEGVAKMMQGHPGYRGVYIRPSLVYHAHFRPLTTPAAVLFDLSATIHERIPHGIPTPSSMLRTMGSALSSSRRPSAGSETLDNIRGSSLESVANALVTPPIHVDSVAQAICVALEANSGVEGVVTVRKMRELIGWTKSEDEGKEARVA
;
A
#
# COMPACT_ATOMS: atom_id res chain seq x y z
N MET A 1 -9.94 17.95 -23.29
CA MET A 1 -8.65 17.30 -23.60
C MET A 1 -8.93 15.82 -23.84
N ASN A 2 -8.62 15.29 -25.02
CA ASN A 2 -8.81 13.86 -25.30
C ASN A 2 -7.81 13.06 -24.45
N THR A 3 -8.31 12.28 -23.49
CA THR A 3 -7.48 11.44 -22.62
C THR A 3 -6.88 10.31 -23.45
N VAL A 4 -5.56 10.23 -23.52
CA VAL A 4 -4.90 9.13 -24.23
C VAL A 4 -4.71 7.97 -23.27
N LYS A 5 -5.54 6.94 -23.43
CA LYS A 5 -5.62 5.80 -22.53
C LYS A 5 -4.72 4.67 -23.00
N LEU A 6 -4.09 3.97 -22.06
CA LEU A 6 -3.43 2.70 -22.36
C LEU A 6 -4.49 1.68 -22.82
N HIS A 7 -4.17 0.92 -23.85
CA HIS A 7 -5.09 -0.08 -24.40
C HIS A 7 -5.25 -1.29 -23.46
N LYS A 8 -4.12 -1.78 -22.92
CA LYS A 8 -4.06 -2.99 -22.09
C LYS A 8 -3.04 -2.79 -20.96
N ILE A 9 -3.39 -3.26 -19.76
CA ILE A 9 -2.51 -3.22 -18.58
C ILE A 9 -2.31 -4.62 -18.00
N LEU A 10 -1.17 -4.81 -17.34
CA LEU A 10 -0.89 -6.00 -16.53
C LEU A 10 -1.01 -5.67 -15.05
N VAL A 11 -1.82 -6.44 -14.31
CA VAL A 11 -1.90 -6.35 -12.85
C VAL A 11 -1.29 -7.60 -12.22
N VAL A 12 -0.17 -7.44 -11.53
CA VAL A 12 0.52 -8.50 -10.80
C VAL A 12 -0.03 -8.57 -9.38
N GLY A 13 -0.74 -9.67 -9.08
CA GLY A 13 -1.51 -9.82 -7.83
C GLY A 13 -2.96 -9.36 -7.91
N GLY A 14 -3.57 -9.34 -9.10
CA GLY A 14 -4.92 -8.78 -9.33
C GLY A 14 -6.08 -9.52 -8.65
N ASN A 15 -5.87 -10.72 -8.11
CA ASN A 15 -6.87 -11.43 -7.31
C ASN A 15 -6.81 -11.07 -5.80
N GLY A 16 -5.85 -10.23 -5.40
CA GLY A 16 -5.70 -9.73 -4.03
C GLY A 16 -6.62 -8.54 -3.71
N PHE A 17 -6.48 -8.00 -2.50
CA PHE A 17 -7.33 -6.92 -1.99
C PHE A 17 -7.23 -5.64 -2.84
N ILE A 18 -6.03 -5.05 -2.97
CA ILE A 18 -5.81 -3.84 -3.79
C ILE A 18 -5.89 -4.20 -5.28
N GLY A 19 -5.29 -5.32 -5.69
CA GLY A 19 -5.25 -5.76 -7.08
C GLY A 19 -6.64 -5.89 -7.72
N SER A 20 -7.60 -6.48 -7.01
CA SER A 20 -8.97 -6.65 -7.52
C SER A 20 -9.71 -5.32 -7.69
N ALA A 21 -9.50 -4.36 -6.77
CA ALA A 21 -10.02 -3.01 -6.90
C ALA A 21 -9.41 -2.28 -8.11
N VAL A 22 -8.10 -2.45 -8.34
CA VAL A 22 -7.42 -1.91 -9.54
C VAL A 22 -8.00 -2.51 -10.82
N CYS A 23 -8.16 -3.84 -10.89
CA CYS A 23 -8.77 -4.49 -12.06
C CYS A 23 -10.17 -3.95 -12.35
N LYS A 24 -11.02 -3.85 -11.31
CA LYS A 24 -12.38 -3.30 -11.42
C LYS A 24 -12.37 -1.85 -11.90
N ALA A 25 -11.53 -1.00 -11.31
CA ALA A 25 -11.44 0.42 -11.66
C ALA A 25 -10.88 0.64 -13.08
N ALA A 26 -9.89 -0.16 -13.49
CA ALA A 26 -9.32 -0.07 -14.83
C ALA A 26 -10.33 -0.48 -15.91
N LEU A 27 -11.08 -1.56 -15.70
CA LEU A 27 -12.18 -1.96 -16.59
C LEU A 27 -13.25 -0.87 -16.69
N ALA A 28 -13.62 -0.23 -15.58
CA ALA A 28 -14.59 0.87 -15.58
C ALA A 28 -14.12 2.09 -16.39
N ARG A 29 -12.81 2.27 -16.56
CA ARG A 29 -12.20 3.30 -17.40
C ARG A 29 -12.02 2.90 -18.87
N GLY A 30 -12.41 1.68 -19.23
CA GLY A 30 -12.33 1.15 -20.59
C GLY A 30 -10.98 0.53 -20.96
N MET A 31 -10.09 0.28 -19.99
CA MET A 31 -8.84 -0.45 -20.23
C MET A 31 -9.09 -1.96 -20.28
N GLN A 32 -8.31 -2.67 -21.11
CA GLN A 32 -8.21 -4.13 -21.03
C GLN A 32 -7.26 -4.52 -19.90
N VAL A 33 -7.60 -5.57 -19.15
CA VAL A 33 -6.85 -5.98 -17.96
C VAL A 33 -6.47 -7.45 -18.08
N THR A 34 -5.17 -7.72 -18.07
CA THR A 34 -4.62 -9.06 -17.81
C THR A 34 -4.09 -9.07 -16.39
N SER A 35 -4.45 -10.08 -15.60
CA SER A 35 -4.02 -10.23 -14.22
C SER A 35 -3.25 -11.54 -14.05
N ILE A 36 -2.07 -11.47 -13.44
CA ILE A 36 -1.30 -12.65 -13.07
C ILE A 36 -1.34 -12.87 -11.56
N SER A 37 -1.47 -14.14 -11.15
CA SER A 37 -1.35 -14.58 -9.77
C SER A 37 -0.82 -16.00 -9.71
N SER A 38 -0.26 -16.43 -8.58
CA SER A 38 0.24 -17.79 -8.38
C SER A 38 -0.81 -18.88 -8.65
N SER A 39 -2.09 -18.55 -8.40
CA SER A 39 -3.21 -19.47 -8.62
C SER A 39 -3.82 -19.40 -10.02
N GLY A 40 -3.64 -18.30 -10.74
CA GLY A 40 -4.37 -17.98 -11.97
C GLY A 40 -5.90 -17.86 -11.83
N ARG A 41 -6.44 -17.95 -10.60
CA ARG A 41 -7.89 -17.99 -10.38
C ARG A 41 -8.49 -16.58 -10.42
N PRO A 42 -9.70 -16.43 -11.00
CA PRO A 42 -10.44 -15.19 -10.92
C PRO A 42 -10.70 -14.75 -9.48
N TYR A 43 -10.76 -13.43 -9.29
CA TYR A 43 -11.19 -12.85 -8.03
C TYR A 43 -12.58 -13.36 -7.63
N ARG A 44 -12.72 -13.72 -6.34
CA ARG A 44 -13.99 -14.08 -5.70
C ARG A 44 -14.18 -13.24 -4.46
N THR A 45 -15.42 -12.86 -4.21
CA THR A 45 -15.83 -12.23 -2.96
C THR A 45 -15.65 -13.19 -1.77
N PRO A 46 -15.61 -12.72 -0.51
CA PRO A 46 -15.55 -13.57 0.68
C PRO A 46 -16.66 -14.61 0.76
N ARG A 47 -17.81 -14.35 0.13
CA ARG A 47 -18.93 -15.31 0.02
C ARG A 47 -18.75 -16.32 -1.12
N GLY A 48 -17.61 -16.33 -1.79
CA GLY A 48 -17.27 -17.26 -2.88
C GLY A 48 -17.84 -16.88 -4.25
N HIS A 49 -18.68 -15.84 -4.33
CA HIS A 49 -19.27 -15.38 -5.59
C HIS A 49 -18.25 -14.65 -6.47
N MET A 50 -18.28 -14.91 -7.77
CA MET A 50 -17.49 -14.21 -8.78
C MET A 50 -18.31 -13.03 -9.32
N PRO A 51 -17.84 -11.78 -9.18
CA PRO A 51 -18.57 -10.63 -9.67
C PRO A 51 -18.51 -10.55 -11.20
N ALA A 52 -19.52 -9.96 -11.84
CA ALA A 52 -19.65 -9.92 -13.30
C ALA A 52 -18.45 -9.26 -14.01
N TRP A 53 -17.80 -8.27 -13.39
CA TRP A 53 -16.61 -7.63 -13.94
C TRP A 53 -15.40 -8.56 -14.00
N ALA A 54 -15.32 -9.57 -13.13
CA ALA A 54 -14.17 -10.49 -13.09
C ALA A 54 -14.10 -11.36 -14.36
N ASN A 55 -15.23 -11.59 -15.04
CA ASN A 55 -15.27 -12.28 -16.34
C ASN A 55 -14.63 -11.46 -17.48
N LYS A 56 -14.43 -10.15 -17.28
CA LYS A 56 -13.81 -9.26 -18.27
C LYS A 56 -12.30 -9.11 -18.06
N VAL A 57 -11.75 -9.72 -17.01
CA VAL A 57 -10.31 -9.76 -16.75
C VAL A 57 -9.75 -11.06 -17.30
N GLU A 58 -8.65 -10.99 -18.02
CA GLU A 58 -7.89 -12.15 -18.44
C GLU A 58 -7.03 -12.62 -17.27
N TRP A 59 -7.39 -13.75 -16.64
CA TRP A 59 -6.65 -14.31 -15.52
C TRP A 59 -5.64 -15.34 -16.01
N GLN A 60 -4.36 -15.13 -15.71
CA GLN A 60 -3.31 -16.08 -16.02
C GLN A 60 -2.56 -16.52 -14.76
N GLN A 61 -2.13 -17.77 -14.75
CA GLN A 61 -1.24 -18.26 -13.70
C GLN A 61 0.18 -17.76 -13.99
N GLY A 62 0.85 -17.23 -12.97
CA GLY A 62 2.21 -16.74 -13.10
C GLY A 62 2.87 -16.51 -11.75
N ASP A 63 4.20 -16.58 -11.73
CA ASP A 63 5.01 -16.36 -10.53
C ASP A 63 5.85 -15.11 -10.69
N ALA A 64 5.62 -14.10 -9.85
CA ALA A 64 6.34 -12.83 -9.92
C ALA A 64 7.84 -12.95 -9.59
N LEU A 65 8.27 -14.01 -8.87
CA LEU A 65 9.68 -14.32 -8.69
C LEU A 65 10.30 -14.93 -9.95
N ASN A 66 9.47 -15.43 -10.86
CA ASN A 66 9.87 -16.03 -12.12
C ASN A 66 9.08 -15.40 -13.29
N PRO A 67 9.34 -14.13 -13.66
CA PRO A 67 8.58 -13.40 -14.67
C PRO A 67 8.55 -14.06 -16.06
N GLN A 68 9.49 -14.97 -16.34
CA GLN A 68 9.50 -15.78 -17.57
C GLN A 68 8.20 -16.58 -17.76
N THR A 69 7.52 -16.94 -16.67
CA THR A 69 6.22 -17.62 -16.71
C THR A 69 5.12 -16.80 -17.39
N PHE A 70 5.27 -15.48 -17.49
CA PHE A 70 4.31 -14.58 -18.13
C PHE A 70 4.97 -13.48 -18.99
N ALA A 71 6.23 -13.68 -19.40
CA ALA A 71 6.99 -12.66 -20.11
C ALA A 71 6.39 -12.31 -21.48
N HIS A 72 5.67 -13.25 -22.10
CA HIS A 72 4.95 -13.06 -23.36
C HIS A 72 3.84 -11.99 -23.27
N ILE A 73 3.42 -11.59 -22.08
CA ILE A 73 2.39 -10.57 -21.87
C ILE A 73 2.98 -9.15 -21.95
N PHE A 74 4.24 -8.97 -21.56
CA PHE A 74 4.84 -7.62 -21.45
C PHE A 74 4.83 -6.82 -22.76
N PRO A 75 5.07 -7.40 -23.96
CA PRO A 75 4.98 -6.66 -25.21
C PRO A 75 3.58 -6.07 -25.48
N GLN A 76 2.52 -6.72 -24.99
CA GLN A 76 1.12 -6.38 -25.28
C GLN A 76 0.54 -5.30 -24.35
N VAL A 77 1.27 -4.91 -23.30
CA VAL A 77 0.73 -4.02 -22.25
C VAL A 77 1.41 -2.66 -22.26
N GLY A 78 0.61 -1.60 -22.12
CA GLY A 78 1.11 -0.24 -22.03
C GLY A 78 1.70 0.11 -20.66
N GLY A 79 1.31 -0.64 -19.61
CA GLY A 79 1.77 -0.39 -18.24
C GLY A 79 1.55 -1.60 -17.33
N VAL A 80 2.26 -1.60 -16.20
CA VAL A 80 2.25 -2.68 -15.20
C VAL A 80 1.88 -2.10 -13.84
N VAL A 81 1.01 -2.79 -13.11
CA VAL A 81 0.71 -2.50 -11.69
C VAL A 81 1.12 -3.71 -10.85
N HIS A 82 2.09 -3.52 -9.97
CA HIS A 82 2.60 -4.53 -9.07
C HIS A 82 1.99 -4.34 -7.67
N THR A 83 0.99 -5.17 -7.35
CA THR A 83 0.23 -5.09 -6.09
C THR A 83 0.62 -6.17 -5.08
N LEU A 84 1.70 -6.92 -5.32
CA LEU A 84 2.13 -7.94 -4.36
C LEU A 84 2.69 -7.31 -3.09
N GLY A 85 2.32 -7.93 -1.99
CA GLY A 85 2.89 -7.65 -0.69
C GLY A 85 2.20 -8.49 0.36
N THR A 86 3.00 -9.21 1.15
CA THR A 86 2.53 -9.91 2.34
C THR A 86 2.76 -8.97 3.52
N LEU A 87 1.69 -8.66 4.26
CA LEU A 87 1.81 -7.92 5.52
C LEU A 87 2.25 -8.86 6.65
N LEU A 88 1.69 -10.07 6.69
CA LEU A 88 1.90 -11.09 7.72
C LEU A 88 1.79 -12.47 7.05
N GLU A 89 2.71 -13.38 7.35
CA GLU A 89 2.72 -14.74 6.81
C GLU A 89 1.54 -15.54 7.38
N SER A 90 0.75 -16.10 6.48
CA SER A 90 -0.47 -16.84 6.76
C SER A 90 -0.17 -18.24 7.31
N GLU A 91 0.25 -18.35 8.57
CA GLU A 91 0.13 -19.62 9.32
C GLU A 91 -0.35 -19.43 10.76
N GLY A 92 -0.19 -18.25 11.39
CA GLY A 92 -0.61 -18.01 12.77
C GLY A 92 -1.88 -17.18 12.96
N GLU A 93 -2.16 -16.23 12.06
CA GLU A 93 -3.20 -15.24 12.32
C GLU A 93 -4.60 -15.68 11.89
N GLU A 94 -4.74 -16.50 10.84
CA GLU A 94 -6.07 -16.89 10.35
C GLU A 94 -6.83 -17.76 11.37
N ALA A 95 -6.10 -18.51 12.21
CA ALA A 95 -6.65 -19.35 13.27
C ALA A 95 -7.09 -18.52 14.50
N GLY A 96 -6.31 -17.52 14.92
CA GLY A 96 -6.68 -16.60 16.01
C GLY A 96 -7.76 -15.59 15.60
N TYR A 97 -7.67 -15.05 14.38
CA TYR A 97 -8.56 -14.06 13.78
C TYR A 97 -10.00 -14.57 13.60
N LYS A 98 -10.18 -15.81 13.12
CA LYS A 98 -11.52 -16.44 13.02
C LYS A 98 -12.10 -16.77 14.40
N GLN A 99 -11.25 -16.98 15.41
CA GLN A 99 -11.67 -17.28 16.78
C GLN A 99 -12.17 -16.00 17.48
N SER A 100 -11.41 -14.89 17.42
CA SER A 100 -11.80 -13.62 18.07
C SER A 100 -13.03 -12.96 17.44
N VAL A 101 -13.32 -13.20 16.15
CA VAL A 101 -14.55 -12.74 15.50
C VAL A 101 -15.78 -13.52 15.96
N LYS A 102 -15.62 -14.78 16.41
CA LYS A 102 -16.72 -15.55 17.00
C LYS A 102 -17.06 -15.11 18.42
N ASP A 103 -16.09 -14.55 19.14
CA ASP A 103 -16.23 -14.21 20.56
C ASP A 103 -16.85 -12.83 20.81
N GLY A 104 -17.06 -12.00 19.78
CA GLY A 104 -17.89 -10.79 19.85
C GLY A 104 -17.34 -9.62 20.68
N ASP A 105 -16.15 -9.73 21.27
CA ASP A 105 -15.61 -8.71 22.18
C ASP A 105 -14.73 -7.67 21.47
N LEU A 106 -15.39 -6.85 20.64
CA LEU A 106 -14.77 -5.72 19.95
C LEU A 106 -14.31 -4.61 20.91
N LEU A 107 -14.99 -4.47 22.06
CA LEU A 107 -14.70 -3.42 23.03
C LEU A 107 -13.47 -3.75 23.88
N GLY A 108 -13.32 -5.01 24.30
CA GLY A 108 -12.16 -5.50 25.03
C GLY A 108 -10.85 -5.37 24.23
N LEU A 109 -10.92 -5.55 22.90
CA LEU A 109 -9.76 -5.39 22.02
C LEU A 109 -9.34 -3.92 21.86
N VAL A 110 -10.31 -3.01 21.76
CA VAL A 110 -10.04 -1.56 21.76
C VAL A 110 -9.50 -1.10 23.13
N GLY A 111 -10.03 -1.63 24.23
CA GLY A 111 -9.55 -1.37 25.59
C GLY A 111 -8.12 -1.86 25.82
N HIS A 112 -7.77 -3.06 25.33
CA HIS A 112 -6.42 -3.60 25.38
C HIS A 112 -5.43 -2.82 24.51
N LEU A 113 -5.87 -2.34 23.35
CA LEU A 113 -5.05 -1.53 22.45
C LEU A 113 -4.77 -0.15 23.06
N LEU A 114 -5.78 0.48 23.68
CA LEU A 114 -5.64 1.76 24.39
C LEU A 114 -4.73 1.64 25.62
N THR A 115 -4.90 0.60 26.44
CA THR A 115 -4.04 0.39 27.63
C THR A 115 -2.59 0.08 27.26
N THR A 116 -2.36 -0.66 26.17
CA THR A 116 -1.02 -0.94 25.64
C THR A 116 -0.38 0.31 25.03
N ALA A 117 -1.16 1.15 24.33
CA ALA A 117 -0.67 2.38 23.71
C ALA A 117 -0.39 3.50 24.72
N LEU A 118 -1.09 3.53 25.86
CA LEU A 118 -1.00 4.61 26.85
C LEU A 118 -0.06 4.30 28.03
N GLY A 119 0.71 3.21 27.97
CA GLY A 119 1.77 2.92 28.96
C GLY A 119 1.27 2.66 30.40
N GLY A 120 -0.02 2.36 30.58
CA GLY A 120 -0.62 2.08 31.88
C GLY A 120 -0.30 0.67 32.36
N GLY A 121 0.81 0.51 33.08
CA GLY A 121 1.15 -0.74 33.77
C GLY A 121 0.22 -1.02 34.96
N GLY A 122 -0.44 -2.18 34.96
CA GLY A 122 -1.24 -2.65 36.09
C GLY A 122 -2.13 -3.87 35.83
N ALA A 123 -1.53 -5.08 35.89
CA ALA A 123 -2.06 -6.43 36.21
C ALA A 123 -3.56 -6.76 35.89
N ARG A 124 -3.92 -7.89 35.27
CA ARG A 124 -3.46 -9.27 35.49
C ARG A 124 -4.03 -10.13 34.33
N GLY A 125 -3.17 -10.78 33.55
CA GLY A 125 -3.61 -11.67 32.45
C GLY A 125 -2.43 -12.02 31.56
N ASN A 126 -1.90 -13.23 31.71
CA ASN A 126 -0.63 -13.70 31.17
C ASN A 126 -0.47 -13.47 29.63
N PRO A 127 0.41 -12.56 29.16
CA PRO A 127 0.69 -12.38 27.73
C PRO A 127 1.71 -13.40 27.19
N LEU A 128 2.00 -14.46 27.97
CA LEU A 128 2.86 -15.59 27.61
C LEU A 128 2.12 -16.91 27.85
N ALA A 129 1.01 -17.11 27.14
CA ALA A 129 0.62 -18.45 26.70
C ALA A 129 1.20 -18.64 25.29
N LYS A 130 2.48 -18.99 25.27
CA LYS A 130 3.17 -19.49 24.08
C LYS A 130 2.36 -20.65 23.48
N PRO A 131 2.31 -20.75 22.15
CA PRO A 131 2.74 -21.98 21.51
C PRO A 131 4.13 -21.71 20.95
N THR A 132 5.13 -22.18 21.69
CA THR A 132 6.43 -22.48 21.09
C THR A 132 6.22 -23.64 20.13
N VAL A 133 6.03 -23.33 18.86
CA VAL A 133 6.49 -24.17 17.75
C VAL A 133 7.32 -23.24 16.87
N GLY A 134 8.61 -23.56 16.72
CA GLY A 134 9.62 -22.66 16.17
C GLY A 134 9.34 -22.19 14.74
N GLY A 135 8.91 -20.94 14.60
CA GLY A 135 8.99 -20.19 13.35
C GLY A 135 9.88 -18.97 13.58
N GLU A 136 11.17 -19.08 13.29
CA GLU A 136 11.95 -17.89 12.98
C GLU A 136 11.19 -17.10 11.91
N LEU A 137 10.91 -15.82 12.16
CA LEU A 137 10.48 -14.88 11.13
C LEU A 137 11.47 -14.99 9.97
N LYS A 138 11.07 -15.62 8.85
CA LYS A 138 11.96 -15.83 7.70
C LYS A 138 12.28 -14.47 7.10
N LYS A 139 13.43 -13.90 7.50
CA LYS A 139 14.09 -12.68 6.99
C LYS A 139 14.36 -12.69 5.46
N GLY A 140 13.83 -13.66 4.73
CA GLY A 140 13.90 -13.73 3.27
C GLY A 140 12.53 -13.62 2.59
N SER A 141 11.42 -13.75 3.33
CA SER A 141 10.08 -13.81 2.73
C SER A 141 9.57 -12.44 2.29
N TYR A 142 9.75 -11.41 3.13
CA TYR A 142 9.42 -10.03 2.74
C TYR A 142 10.35 -9.54 1.64
N GLU A 143 11.64 -9.82 1.74
CA GLU A 143 12.65 -9.49 0.74
C GLU A 143 12.28 -10.10 -0.62
N ALA A 144 11.98 -11.40 -0.65
CA ALA A 144 11.57 -12.08 -1.86
C ALA A 144 10.27 -11.50 -2.42
N MET A 145 9.22 -11.39 -1.60
CA MET A 145 7.87 -11.03 -2.06
C MET A 145 7.71 -9.54 -2.37
N ASN A 146 8.25 -8.65 -1.52
CA ASN A 146 8.08 -7.21 -1.67
C ASN A 146 9.13 -6.61 -2.61
N ARG A 147 10.40 -6.99 -2.46
CA ARG A 147 11.51 -6.37 -3.19
C ARG A 147 11.89 -7.17 -4.43
N ASP A 148 12.31 -8.42 -4.28
CA ASP A 148 12.92 -9.18 -5.37
C ASP A 148 11.90 -9.46 -6.48
N ALA A 149 10.65 -9.80 -6.13
CA ALA A 149 9.57 -9.96 -7.11
C ALA A 149 9.31 -8.66 -7.89
N ALA A 150 9.26 -7.51 -7.22
CA ALA A 150 9.05 -6.23 -7.88
C ALA A 150 10.19 -5.89 -8.85
N LEU A 151 11.43 -6.10 -8.42
CA LEU A 151 12.61 -5.83 -9.24
C LEU A 151 12.68 -6.76 -10.46
N ARG A 152 12.39 -8.05 -10.28
CA ARG A 152 12.38 -9.03 -11.37
C ARG A 152 11.30 -8.72 -12.40
N VAL A 153 10.08 -8.41 -11.95
CA VAL A 153 8.98 -8.02 -12.85
C VAL A 153 9.32 -6.73 -13.60
N CYS A 154 9.89 -5.72 -12.91
CA CYS A 154 10.31 -4.48 -13.56
C CYS A 154 11.40 -4.72 -14.60
N GLY A 155 12.43 -5.51 -14.27
CA GLY A 155 13.49 -5.86 -15.21
C GLY A 155 12.96 -6.59 -16.45
N ALA A 156 12.07 -7.57 -16.26
CA ALA A 156 11.45 -8.29 -17.38
C ALA A 156 10.54 -7.39 -18.24
N PHE A 157 9.82 -6.46 -17.60
CA PHE A 157 9.00 -5.47 -18.30
C PHE A 157 9.87 -4.53 -19.16
N MET A 158 10.97 -4.03 -18.62
CA MET A 158 11.89 -3.14 -19.34
C MET A 158 12.65 -3.85 -20.46
N ALA A 159 12.97 -5.13 -20.28
CA ALA A 159 13.61 -5.96 -21.30
C ALA A 159 12.68 -6.31 -22.48
N SER A 160 11.36 -6.10 -22.33
CA SER A 160 10.39 -6.35 -23.40
C SER A 160 10.25 -5.16 -24.34
N SER A 161 10.29 -5.43 -25.65
CA SER A 161 9.91 -4.44 -26.66
C SER A 161 8.39 -4.38 -26.77
N PRO A 162 7.76 -3.20 -26.69
CA PRO A 162 6.32 -3.08 -26.86
C PRO A 162 5.90 -3.39 -28.30
N GLU A 163 4.76 -4.05 -28.45
CA GLU A 163 4.11 -4.25 -29.75
C GLU A 163 3.53 -2.91 -30.28
N THR A 164 3.46 -2.78 -31.61
CA THR A 164 2.91 -1.60 -32.28
C THR A 164 1.47 -1.33 -31.82
N GLY A 165 1.18 -0.10 -31.41
CA GLY A 165 -0.15 0.32 -30.94
C GLY A 165 -0.46 0.01 -29.48
N CYS A 166 0.42 -0.68 -28.74
CA CYS A 166 0.25 -0.91 -27.30
C CYS A 166 0.70 0.28 -26.44
N ILE A 167 1.56 1.13 -27.00
CA ILE A 167 2.08 2.35 -26.38
C ILE A 167 1.51 3.57 -27.08
N THR A 168 1.32 4.64 -26.31
CA THR A 168 1.09 5.96 -26.88
C THR A 168 2.44 6.55 -27.25
N GLU A 169 2.65 6.87 -28.54
CA GLU A 169 3.88 7.50 -29.00
C GLU A 169 4.18 8.78 -28.20
N GLY A 170 5.43 8.95 -27.80
CA GLY A 170 5.89 10.11 -27.02
C GLY A 170 5.61 10.05 -25.52
N PHE A 171 4.97 8.99 -25.00
CA PHE A 171 4.71 8.85 -23.55
C PHE A 171 5.38 7.60 -22.95
N PRO A 172 5.97 7.72 -21.74
CA PRO A 172 6.62 6.60 -21.07
C PRO A 172 5.62 5.59 -20.51
N ARG A 173 5.98 4.30 -20.58
CA ARG A 173 5.22 3.18 -20.03
C ARG A 173 5.30 3.19 -18.50
N PRO A 174 4.17 3.32 -17.77
CA PRO A 174 4.19 3.35 -16.31
C PRO A 174 4.41 1.96 -15.71
N PHE A 175 5.31 1.86 -14.75
CA PHE A 175 5.40 0.77 -13.80
C PHE A 175 5.00 1.26 -12.42
N ILE A 176 3.85 0.81 -11.94
CA ILE A 176 3.27 1.22 -10.68
C ILE A 176 3.56 0.16 -9.62
N TYR A 177 4.18 0.55 -8.51
CA TYR A 177 4.45 -0.31 -7.38
C TYR A 177 3.65 0.11 -6.15
N ILE A 178 3.00 -0.85 -5.49
CA ILE A 178 2.31 -0.61 -4.21
C ILE A 178 3.29 -0.76 -3.06
N SER A 179 3.66 0.38 -2.49
CA SER A 179 4.43 0.51 -1.27
C SER A 179 3.49 0.69 -0.06
N ALA A 180 3.95 1.36 1.00
CA ALA A 180 3.17 1.72 2.17
C ALA A 180 3.69 3.02 2.80
N GLU A 181 2.83 3.75 3.49
CA GLU A 181 3.25 4.79 4.43
C GLU A 181 3.75 4.17 5.73
N ASP A 182 4.72 4.82 6.36
CA ASP A 182 5.24 4.40 7.66
C ASP A 182 4.39 5.02 8.78
N ILE A 183 3.26 4.38 9.06
CA ILE A 183 2.21 4.90 9.96
C ILE A 183 1.78 3.92 11.06
N PHE A 184 2.42 2.76 11.22
CA PHE A 184 1.93 1.72 12.16
C PHE A 184 3.03 0.92 12.87
N ARG A 185 4.23 1.47 13.10
CA ARG A 185 5.19 0.84 14.03
C ARG A 185 4.72 1.14 15.47
N PRO A 186 4.40 0.14 16.33
CA PRO A 186 5.04 -1.19 16.41
C PRO A 186 4.26 -2.39 15.82
N PHE A 187 3.05 -2.19 15.29
CA PHE A 187 2.21 -3.29 14.79
C PHE A 187 2.67 -3.84 13.43
N ILE A 188 3.30 -3.02 12.60
CA ILE A 188 3.90 -3.44 11.32
C ILE A 188 5.43 -3.56 11.49
N PRO A 189 6.05 -4.70 11.15
CA PRO A 189 7.50 -4.87 11.24
C PRO A 189 8.25 -3.82 10.44
N ALA A 190 9.32 -3.24 11.00
CA ALA A 190 10.14 -2.25 10.30
C ALA A 190 10.65 -2.76 8.94
N ARG A 191 11.03 -4.05 8.88
CA ARG A 191 11.47 -4.74 7.65
C ARG A 191 10.41 -4.80 6.56
N TYR A 192 9.11 -4.83 6.89
CA TYR A 192 8.06 -4.75 5.87
C TYR A 192 8.14 -3.41 5.13
N ILE A 193 8.21 -2.29 5.86
CA ILE A 193 8.34 -0.95 5.27
C ILE A 193 9.68 -0.80 4.55
N GLU A 194 10.78 -1.27 5.15
CA GLU A 194 12.12 -1.16 4.55
C GLU A 194 12.20 -1.92 3.22
N THR A 195 11.70 -3.15 3.12
CA THR A 195 11.69 -3.91 1.87
C THR A 195 10.83 -3.26 0.78
N LYS A 196 9.73 -2.59 1.15
CA LYS A 196 8.95 -1.77 0.22
C LYS A 196 9.75 -0.56 -0.28
N ARG A 197 10.51 0.12 0.57
CA ARG A 197 11.38 1.26 0.19
C ARG A 197 12.57 0.83 -0.67
N GLU A 198 13.22 -0.28 -0.32
CA GLU A 198 14.28 -0.90 -1.11
C GLU A 198 13.80 -1.24 -2.53
N ALA A 199 12.55 -1.69 -2.67
CA ALA A 199 11.94 -1.95 -3.97
C ALA A 199 11.72 -0.67 -4.79
N GLU A 200 11.22 0.41 -4.17
CA GLU A 200 11.06 1.71 -4.83
C GLU A 200 12.39 2.22 -5.40
N GLU A 201 13.44 2.21 -4.56
CA GLU A 201 14.77 2.65 -4.96
C GLU A 201 15.36 1.78 -6.07
N GLY A 202 15.19 0.46 -6.00
CA GLY A 202 15.68 -0.45 -7.02
C GLY A 202 14.96 -0.25 -8.36
N VAL A 203 13.64 -0.06 -8.35
CA VAL A 203 12.88 0.28 -9.57
C VAL A 203 13.32 1.63 -10.14
N ALA A 204 13.48 2.66 -9.29
CA ALA A 204 13.95 3.97 -9.72
C ALA A 204 15.33 3.91 -10.39
N LYS A 205 16.26 3.16 -9.79
CA LYS A 205 17.61 2.94 -10.34
C LYS A 205 17.59 2.23 -11.69
N MET A 206 16.73 1.23 -11.87
CA MET A 206 16.61 0.55 -13.16
C MET A 206 16.09 1.50 -14.25
N MET A 207 15.13 2.36 -13.92
CA MET A 207 14.50 3.28 -14.87
C MET A 207 15.35 4.51 -15.18
N GLN A 208 16.37 4.80 -14.38
CA GLN A 208 17.30 5.88 -14.64
C GLN A 208 17.96 5.68 -16.02
N GLY A 209 17.92 6.70 -16.87
CA GLY A 209 18.44 6.65 -18.23
C GLY A 209 17.54 5.95 -19.26
N HIS A 210 16.33 5.52 -18.88
CA HIS A 210 15.37 4.87 -19.76
C HIS A 210 14.09 5.73 -19.93
N PRO A 211 14.11 6.79 -20.76
CA PRO A 211 13.00 7.75 -20.87
C PRO A 211 11.70 7.16 -21.42
N GLY A 212 11.72 5.93 -21.96
CA GLY A 212 10.53 5.20 -22.38
C GLY A 212 9.73 4.56 -21.23
N TYR A 213 10.22 4.67 -19.99
CA TYR A 213 9.61 4.10 -18.79
C TYR A 213 9.55 5.14 -17.68
N ARG A 214 8.54 5.05 -16.82
CA ARG A 214 8.45 5.85 -15.60
C ARG A 214 7.98 5.02 -14.42
N GLY A 215 8.58 5.26 -13.27
CA GLY A 215 8.23 4.59 -12.03
C GLY A 215 7.19 5.39 -11.25
N VAL A 216 6.17 4.73 -10.71
CA VAL A 216 5.20 5.35 -9.81
C VAL A 216 5.08 4.52 -8.54
N TYR A 217 5.30 5.13 -7.39
CA TYR A 217 5.34 4.45 -6.09
C TYR A 217 4.16 4.90 -5.24
N ILE A 218 3.09 4.11 -5.24
CA ILE A 218 1.88 4.43 -4.47
C ILE A 218 2.13 4.06 -3.01
N ARG A 219 2.06 5.05 -2.12
CA ARG A 219 2.23 4.89 -0.67
C ARG A 219 0.88 5.11 0.02
N PRO A 220 0.04 4.06 0.13
CA PRO A 220 -1.20 4.15 0.88
C PRO A 220 -0.94 4.14 2.40
N SER A 221 -1.86 4.76 3.14
CA SER A 221 -2.00 4.64 4.60
C SER A 221 -2.74 3.35 4.97
N LEU A 222 -3.63 3.39 5.97
CA LEU A 222 -4.53 2.29 6.26
C LEU A 222 -5.56 2.17 5.13
N VAL A 223 -5.43 1.11 4.32
CA VAL A 223 -6.41 0.81 3.28
C VAL A 223 -7.60 0.07 3.88
N TYR A 224 -8.79 0.65 3.79
CA TYR A 224 -10.01 0.03 4.31
C TYR A 224 -11.03 -0.24 3.19
N HIS A 225 -11.89 -1.23 3.45
CA HIS A 225 -13.13 -1.45 2.69
C HIS A 225 -14.16 -2.05 3.64
N ALA A 226 -15.32 -1.39 3.76
CA ALA A 226 -16.36 -1.68 4.75
C ALA A 226 -16.90 -3.13 4.75
N HIS A 227 -16.69 -3.89 3.68
CA HIS A 227 -17.25 -5.24 3.50
C HIS A 227 -16.20 -6.36 3.41
N PHE A 228 -14.92 -6.04 3.20
CA PHE A 228 -13.85 -7.05 3.08
C PHE A 228 -12.97 -7.14 4.34
N ARG A 229 -12.96 -6.10 5.19
CA ARG A 229 -12.33 -6.09 6.52
C ARG A 229 -13.16 -5.25 7.51
N PRO A 230 -14.26 -5.77 8.08
CA PRO A 230 -15.15 -4.99 8.96
C PRO A 230 -14.46 -4.44 10.22
N LEU A 231 -13.35 -5.06 10.65
CA LEU A 231 -12.60 -4.70 11.85
C LEU A 231 -11.64 -3.51 11.69
N THR A 232 -11.28 -3.08 10.47
CA THR A 232 -10.42 -1.88 10.29
C THR A 232 -11.21 -0.56 10.33
N THR A 233 -12.54 -0.65 10.38
CA THR A 233 -13.46 0.50 10.38
C THR A 233 -13.31 1.40 11.62
N PRO A 234 -13.23 0.89 12.87
CA PRO A 234 -13.09 1.76 14.05
C PRO A 234 -11.74 2.47 14.11
N ALA A 235 -10.65 1.77 13.76
CA ALA A 235 -9.32 2.38 13.69
C ALA A 235 -9.26 3.45 12.59
N ALA A 236 -9.83 3.18 11.41
CA ALA A 236 -9.92 4.17 10.34
C ALA A 236 -10.66 5.44 10.80
N VAL A 237 -11.82 5.32 11.46
CA VAL A 237 -12.57 6.49 11.98
C VAL A 237 -11.74 7.30 12.98
N LEU A 238 -11.00 6.63 13.88
CA LEU A 238 -10.12 7.32 14.84
C LEU A 238 -8.96 8.06 14.16
N PHE A 239 -8.32 7.45 13.17
CA PHE A 239 -7.24 8.10 12.43
C PHE A 239 -7.74 9.24 11.54
N ASP A 240 -8.93 9.10 10.96
CA ASP A 240 -9.57 10.16 10.17
C ASP A 240 -9.90 11.37 11.07
N LEU A 241 -10.53 11.14 12.23
CA LEU A 241 -10.80 12.18 13.22
C LEU A 241 -9.50 12.84 13.71
N SER A 242 -8.46 12.05 13.98
CA SER A 242 -7.14 12.56 14.38
C SER A 242 -6.54 13.46 13.31
N ALA A 243 -6.60 13.05 12.04
CA ALA A 243 -6.06 13.83 10.92
C ALA A 243 -6.85 15.15 10.74
N THR A 244 -8.17 15.11 10.81
CA THR A 244 -9.02 16.32 10.72
C THR A 244 -8.74 17.31 11.86
N ILE A 245 -8.57 16.81 13.10
CA ILE A 245 -8.20 17.66 14.24
C ILE A 245 -6.81 18.29 14.01
N HIS A 246 -5.82 17.50 13.57
CA HIS A 246 -4.49 18.01 13.28
C HIS A 246 -4.47 19.05 12.16
N GLU A 247 -5.34 18.93 11.16
CA GLU A 247 -5.48 19.92 10.09
C GLU A 247 -6.15 21.24 10.54
N ARG A 248 -6.99 21.21 11.59
CA ARG A 248 -7.72 22.38 12.11
C ARG A 248 -7.02 23.07 13.29
N ILE A 249 -5.91 22.54 13.81
CA ILE A 249 -5.15 23.19 14.90
C ILE A 249 -4.38 24.42 14.35
N PRO A 250 -4.55 25.62 14.94
CA PRO A 250 -3.84 26.83 14.53
C PRO A 250 -2.31 26.67 14.58
N HIS A 251 -1.60 27.31 13.65
CA HIS A 251 -0.14 27.37 13.61
C HIS A 251 0.40 28.13 14.84
N GLY A 252 0.68 27.42 15.92
CA GLY A 252 1.16 28.00 17.18
C GLY A 252 0.98 27.08 18.39
N ILE A 253 0.09 26.08 18.30
CA ILE A 253 -0.10 25.07 19.35
C ILE A 253 0.68 23.81 18.97
N PRO A 254 1.56 23.28 19.85
CA PRO A 254 2.27 22.03 19.57
C PRO A 254 1.25 20.89 19.48
N THR A 255 1.18 20.27 18.31
CA THR A 255 0.33 19.11 18.09
C THR A 255 0.95 17.84 18.70
N PRO A 256 0.16 16.83 19.10
CA PRO A 256 0.68 15.55 19.56
C PRO A 256 1.69 14.92 18.59
N SER A 257 1.41 15.01 17.28
CA SER A 257 2.35 14.52 16.25
C SER A 257 3.65 15.32 16.16
N SER A 258 3.63 16.65 16.40
CA SER A 258 4.87 17.44 16.48
C SER A 258 5.71 17.09 17.71
N MET A 259 5.08 16.84 18.86
CA MET A 259 5.79 16.42 20.07
C MET A 259 6.46 15.07 19.88
N LEU A 260 5.75 14.10 19.29
CA LEU A 260 6.30 12.78 18.98
C LEU A 260 7.47 12.85 17.99
N ARG A 261 7.39 13.71 16.96
CA ARG A 261 8.51 13.97 16.03
C ARG A 261 9.71 14.60 16.75
N THR A 262 9.49 15.58 17.61
CA THR A 262 10.56 16.21 18.40
C THR A 262 11.23 15.20 19.34
N MET A 263 10.44 14.39 20.06
CA MET A 263 10.97 13.34 20.94
C MET A 263 11.72 12.25 20.15
N GLY A 264 11.19 11.83 19.00
CA GLY A 264 11.85 10.89 18.09
C GLY A 264 13.21 11.40 17.63
N SER A 265 13.28 12.67 17.19
CA SER A 265 14.53 13.31 16.77
C SER A 265 15.54 13.46 17.91
N ALA A 266 15.10 13.82 19.12
CA ALA A 266 15.95 13.95 20.31
C ALA A 266 16.53 12.61 20.76
N LEU A 267 15.73 11.55 20.76
CA LEU A 267 16.16 10.20 21.12
C LEU A 267 17.12 9.60 20.10
N SER A 268 16.92 9.87 18.81
CA SER A 268 17.87 9.47 17.75
C SER A 268 19.20 10.22 17.87
N SER A 269 19.18 11.51 18.23
CA SER A 269 20.40 12.32 18.44
C SER A 269 21.26 11.89 19.64
N SER A 270 20.67 11.16 20.60
CA SER A 270 21.37 10.68 21.81
C SER A 270 22.13 9.36 21.60
N ARG A 271 21.99 8.70 20.44
CA ARG A 271 22.80 7.53 20.09
C ARG A 271 24.10 7.98 19.43
N ARG A 272 25.24 7.74 20.10
CA ARG A 272 26.58 8.04 19.56
C ARG A 272 26.78 7.36 18.20
N PRO A 273 27.40 8.03 17.20
CA PRO A 273 27.72 7.43 15.93
C PRO A 273 28.83 6.38 16.13
N SER A 274 28.54 5.11 15.88
CA SER A 274 29.56 4.10 15.64
C SER A 274 30.06 4.24 14.20
N ALA A 275 31.33 4.56 14.03
CA ALA A 275 31.99 4.68 12.73
C ALA A 275 31.77 3.39 11.91
N GLY A 276 30.97 3.48 10.85
CA GLY A 276 30.69 2.38 9.92
C GLY A 276 29.24 2.24 9.43
N SER A 277 28.28 3.02 9.93
CA SER A 277 26.84 2.88 9.61
C SER A 277 26.19 4.21 9.18
N GLU A 278 26.85 5.04 8.37
CA GLU A 278 26.32 6.36 7.99
C GLU A 278 25.13 6.30 7.02
N THR A 279 24.87 5.16 6.38
CA THR A 279 23.82 5.02 5.35
C THR A 279 22.57 4.28 5.80
N LEU A 280 22.61 3.52 6.90
CA LEU A 280 21.49 2.66 7.32
C LEU A 280 20.64 3.26 8.46
N ASP A 281 21.21 4.09 9.33
CA ASP A 281 20.47 4.63 10.48
C ASP A 281 19.66 5.90 10.16
N ASN A 282 20.01 6.65 9.12
CA ASN A 282 19.20 7.79 8.63
C ASN A 282 17.88 7.35 7.95
N ILE A 283 17.76 6.08 7.57
CA ILE A 283 16.53 5.50 6.97
C ILE A 283 15.61 4.93 8.05
N ARG A 284 16.11 4.70 9.27
CA ARG A 284 15.34 4.20 10.41
C ARG A 284 14.59 5.34 11.11
N GLY A 285 13.48 5.77 10.52
CA GLY A 285 12.52 6.62 11.21
C GLY A 285 12.12 6.01 12.56
N SER A 286 12.09 6.82 13.62
CA SER A 286 11.78 6.34 14.97
C SER A 286 10.35 5.77 15.04
N SER A 287 10.07 4.82 15.93
CA SER A 287 8.69 4.32 16.13
C SER A 287 7.72 5.46 16.49
N LEU A 288 8.21 6.47 17.20
CA LEU A 288 7.46 7.69 17.52
C LEU A 288 7.12 8.51 16.27
N GLU A 289 7.99 8.55 15.28
CA GLU A 289 7.76 9.22 14.00
C GLU A 289 6.72 8.48 13.16
N SER A 290 6.75 7.15 13.16
CA SER A 290 5.70 6.32 12.54
C SER A 290 4.33 6.58 13.16
N VAL A 291 4.24 6.62 14.50
CA VAL A 291 3.00 6.99 15.21
C VAL A 291 2.59 8.43 14.88
N ALA A 292 3.54 9.37 14.83
CA ALA A 292 3.26 10.76 14.47
C ALA A 292 2.70 10.90 13.04
N ASN A 293 3.14 10.05 12.11
CA ASN A 293 2.60 10.00 10.75
C ASN A 293 1.19 9.39 10.74
N ALA A 294 0.92 8.38 11.57
CA ALA A 294 -0.41 7.79 11.74
C ALA A 294 -1.46 8.83 12.14
N LEU A 295 -1.10 9.71 13.06
CA LEU A 295 -2.00 10.73 13.62
C LEU A 295 -2.41 11.81 12.61
N VAL A 296 -1.64 12.00 11.54
CA VAL A 296 -1.86 13.07 10.54
C VAL A 296 -2.19 12.53 9.16
N THR A 297 -2.03 11.23 8.91
CA THR A 297 -2.29 10.63 7.62
C THR A 297 -3.64 9.92 7.66
N PRO A 298 -4.68 10.47 7.02
CA PRO A 298 -5.99 9.87 7.08
C PRO A 298 -6.01 8.51 6.37
N PRO A 299 -6.88 7.58 6.77
CA PRO A 299 -7.06 6.32 6.06
C PRO A 299 -7.57 6.58 4.63
N ILE A 300 -7.37 5.61 3.75
CA ILE A 300 -7.79 5.72 2.35
C ILE A 300 -8.62 4.50 1.95
N HIS A 301 -9.74 4.73 1.26
CA HIS A 301 -10.56 3.63 0.77
C HIS A 301 -9.83 2.92 -0.38
N VAL A 302 -9.95 1.59 -0.46
CA VAL A 302 -9.28 0.82 -1.52
C VAL A 302 -9.68 1.25 -2.94
N ASP A 303 -10.94 1.67 -3.14
CA ASP A 303 -11.38 2.19 -4.44
C ASP A 303 -10.71 3.53 -4.78
N SER A 304 -10.43 4.39 -3.79
CA SER A 304 -9.70 5.65 -4.01
C SER A 304 -8.25 5.38 -4.40
N VAL A 305 -7.60 4.39 -3.77
CA VAL A 305 -6.26 3.92 -4.16
C VAL A 305 -6.29 3.39 -5.60
N ALA A 306 -7.26 2.53 -5.93
CA ALA A 306 -7.42 1.99 -7.28
C ALA A 306 -7.68 3.09 -8.33
N GLN A 307 -8.51 4.07 -8.02
CA GLN A 307 -8.76 5.21 -8.89
C GLN A 307 -7.50 6.07 -9.08
N ALA A 308 -6.74 6.35 -8.03
CA ALA A 308 -5.47 7.08 -8.18
C ALA A 308 -4.46 6.29 -9.04
N ILE A 309 -4.38 4.97 -8.85
CA ILE A 309 -3.55 4.08 -9.68
C ILE A 309 -3.93 4.20 -11.14
N CYS A 310 -5.22 4.10 -11.51
CA CYS A 310 -5.56 4.21 -12.92
C CYS A 310 -5.54 5.64 -13.49
N VAL A 311 -5.47 6.70 -12.68
CA VAL A 311 -5.06 8.03 -13.18
C VAL A 311 -3.58 8.02 -13.50
N ALA A 312 -2.73 7.47 -12.61
CA ALA A 312 -1.31 7.37 -12.86
C ALA A 312 -0.95 6.46 -14.07
N LEU A 313 -1.80 5.48 -14.39
CA LEU A 313 -1.67 4.66 -15.60
C LEU A 313 -1.92 5.43 -16.90
N GLU A 314 -2.65 6.55 -16.89
CA GLU A 314 -2.91 7.31 -18.12
C GLU A 314 -1.59 7.82 -18.71
N ALA A 315 -1.39 7.62 -20.02
CA ALA A 315 -0.12 7.90 -20.68
C ALA A 315 0.31 9.36 -20.52
N ASN A 316 -0.66 10.27 -20.58
CA ASN A 316 -0.49 11.72 -20.47
C ASN A 316 -0.59 12.27 -19.03
N SER A 317 -0.70 11.41 -18.00
CA SER A 317 -0.88 11.88 -16.62
C SER A 317 0.32 12.64 -16.06
N GLY A 318 1.54 12.40 -16.59
CA GLY A 318 2.78 12.98 -16.09
C GLY A 318 3.14 12.59 -14.64
N VAL A 319 2.42 11.65 -14.04
CA VAL A 319 2.64 11.21 -12.65
C VAL A 319 3.90 10.35 -12.58
N GLU A 320 4.90 10.76 -11.81
CA GLU A 320 6.13 10.01 -11.63
C GLU A 320 6.60 10.10 -10.19
N GLY A 321 7.32 9.08 -9.73
CA GLY A 321 7.89 9.01 -8.40
C GLY A 321 6.84 8.69 -7.33
N VAL A 322 7.06 9.23 -6.13
CA VAL A 322 6.27 8.89 -4.95
C VAL A 322 4.90 9.56 -4.98
N VAL A 323 3.85 8.76 -4.80
CA VAL A 323 2.46 9.23 -4.69
C VAL A 323 1.94 8.91 -3.29
N THR A 324 1.94 9.94 -2.44
CA THR A 324 1.42 9.87 -1.07
C THR A 324 -0.11 9.90 -1.06
N VAL A 325 -0.72 9.65 0.11
CA VAL A 325 -2.18 9.73 0.31
C VAL A 325 -2.77 11.06 -0.14
N ARG A 326 -2.09 12.17 0.20
CA ARG A 326 -2.51 13.51 -0.25
C ARG A 326 -2.51 13.61 -1.77
N LYS A 327 -1.44 13.15 -2.42
CA LYS A 327 -1.36 13.17 -3.88
C LYS A 327 -2.41 12.28 -4.54
N MET A 328 -2.70 11.11 -3.96
CA MET A 328 -3.80 10.25 -4.43
C MET A 328 -5.15 10.97 -4.39
N ARG A 329 -5.46 11.67 -3.29
CA ARG A 329 -6.70 12.46 -3.15
C ARG A 329 -6.78 13.57 -4.19
N GLU A 330 -5.69 14.31 -4.41
CA GLU A 330 -5.61 15.33 -5.47
C GLU A 330 -5.87 14.73 -6.86
N LEU A 331 -5.28 13.57 -7.18
CA LEU A 331 -5.44 12.90 -8.48
C LEU A 331 -6.88 12.46 -8.76
N ILE A 332 -7.66 12.13 -7.72
CA ILE A 332 -9.07 11.73 -7.87
C ILE A 332 -10.04 12.92 -7.72
N GLY A 333 -9.52 14.15 -7.63
CA GLY A 333 -10.33 15.37 -7.57
C GLY A 333 -10.86 15.73 -6.18
N TRP A 334 -10.40 15.07 -5.12
CA TRP A 334 -10.66 15.51 -3.74
C TRP A 334 -9.88 16.80 -3.47
N THR A 335 -10.56 17.94 -3.65
CA THR A 335 -10.08 19.26 -3.23
C THR A 335 -10.78 19.66 -1.94
N LYS A 336 -10.10 20.46 -1.10
CA LYS A 336 -10.49 20.84 0.28
C LYS A 336 -11.86 21.55 0.42
N SER A 337 -12.59 21.75 -0.67
CA SER A 337 -13.87 22.47 -0.72
C SER A 337 -15.10 21.63 -0.35
N GLU A 338 -15.00 20.30 -0.29
CA GLU A 338 -16.17 19.44 0.08
C GLU A 338 -16.48 19.45 1.58
N ASP A 339 -15.55 19.89 2.44
CA ASP A 339 -15.83 20.09 3.88
C ASP A 339 -16.50 21.44 4.16
N GLU A 340 -16.19 22.50 3.39
CA GLU A 340 -16.85 23.81 3.54
C GLU A 340 -18.31 23.78 3.02
N GLY A 341 -18.61 22.92 2.05
CA GLY A 341 -19.95 22.81 1.45
C GLY A 341 -20.97 22.02 2.27
N LYS A 342 -20.55 21.24 3.28
CA LYS A 342 -21.46 20.50 4.17
C LYS A 342 -21.82 21.27 5.43
N GLU A 343 -20.95 22.15 5.94
CA GLU A 343 -21.28 23.05 7.05
C GLU A 343 -22.26 24.17 6.62
N ALA A 344 -22.27 24.58 5.34
CA ALA A 344 -23.19 25.60 4.83
C ALA A 344 -24.63 25.10 4.51
N ARG A 345 -24.92 23.79 4.68
CA ARG A 345 -26.27 23.22 4.50
C ARG A 345 -26.94 22.77 5.80
N VAL A 346 -26.31 23.03 6.93
CA VAL A 346 -26.86 22.77 8.28
C VAL A 346 -26.74 24.01 9.18
N ALA A 347 -26.51 25.19 8.59
CA ALA A 347 -26.65 26.49 9.24
C ALA A 347 -27.89 27.20 8.70
#